data_AF-A0A7R9MMU8-F1
#
_entry.id   AF-A0A7R9MMU8-F1
#
_cell.length_a   1.000
_cell.length_b   1.000
_cell.length_c   1.000
_cell.angle_alpha   90.00
_cell.angle_beta   90.00
_cell.angle_gamma   90.00
#
_symmetry.space_group_name_H-M   'P 1'
#
loop_
_entity.id
_entity.type
_entity.pdbx_description
1 polymer ?
#
loop_
_entity_poly.entity_id
_entity_poly.type
_entity_poly.pdbx_seq_one_letter_code
_entity_poly.pdbx_strand_id
1 'polypeptide(L)'
;MALKGDFAELMDQFTTSVVDDDSDSTHSSEGPIRARASTSEPPAQTTDSTVDKSKLVEIETTGSGNVKFEIYKKFAKSMSMFWTFSIITGYAITNGCNSGSSFWITYWTEDPNGTERNGYYLGIYAVIGFCQAVSLWYGWSSIVSGSLLASRTLHQKLLTNIIHAPMHFFDTTPMGRVINRFSKDIDVLDSIMQMTLRVLSSTVFQTLAILATISIQTPIFIAVFVPVMVIYYLIQKFYVTTSRQLKRLESVTRSPIYSHFSETLNGVSTIRAYNANQRFIEVSDQRVDNNQMCFYPNAVANCWLSIRLEFLANLIIFFAALLSVLSRGSLNGAEIGLSISYALNITLVLNWGVRMFAEMENNVVAVERIDEYTQIESEAK
;
A
#
# COMPACT_ATOMS: atom_id res chain seq x y z
N MET A 1 55.62 25.45 1.20
CA MET A 1 55.37 24.20 0.45
C MET A 1 55.26 23.08 1.47
N ALA A 2 54.07 22.87 2.02
CA ALA A 2 53.77 21.83 3.01
C ALA A 2 52.56 21.05 2.50
N LEU A 3 52.72 19.74 2.41
CA LEU A 3 51.81 18.80 1.76
C LEU A 3 50.42 18.82 2.41
N LYS A 4 49.41 19.24 1.63
CA LYS A 4 48.03 18.79 1.83
C LYS A 4 48.00 17.32 1.43
N GLY A 5 47.94 16.41 2.39
CA GLY A 5 47.83 14.98 2.14
C GLY A 5 46.36 14.55 2.07
N ASP A 6 46.11 13.44 1.37
CA ASP A 6 44.81 12.83 1.11
C ASP A 6 43.90 12.71 2.35
N PHE A 7 44.48 12.63 3.56
CA PHE A 7 43.73 12.58 4.83
C PHE A 7 43.02 13.90 5.17
N ALA A 8 43.60 15.05 4.82
CA ALA A 8 42.98 16.35 5.03
C ALA A 8 41.83 16.59 4.05
N GLU A 9 41.94 16.06 2.83
CA GLU A 9 40.89 16.11 1.81
C GLU A 9 39.72 15.18 2.16
N LEU A 10 40.02 14.02 2.77
CA LEU A 10 39.02 13.09 3.29
C LEU A 10 38.23 13.68 4.48
N MET A 11 38.90 14.41 5.39
CA MET A 11 38.21 15.09 6.49
C MET A 11 37.30 16.23 5.99
N ASP A 12 37.72 16.98 4.97
CA ASP A 12 36.93 18.09 4.39
C ASP A 12 35.67 17.54 3.72
N GLN A 13 35.77 16.42 2.99
CA GLN A 13 34.66 15.77 2.28
C GLN A 13 33.60 15.18 3.20
N PHE A 14 33.98 14.69 4.40
CA PHE A 14 33.03 14.16 5.38
C PHE A 14 32.47 15.24 6.34
N THR A 15 33.13 16.39 6.47
CA THR A 15 32.62 17.50 7.30
C THR A 15 31.70 18.43 6.52
N THR A 16 31.92 18.65 5.21
CA THR A 16 31.00 19.48 4.40
C THR A 16 29.64 18.81 4.15
N SER A 17 29.54 17.48 4.17
CA SER A 17 28.24 16.80 4.05
C SER A 17 27.34 16.90 5.30
N VAL A 18 27.79 17.56 6.36
CA VAL A 18 27.06 17.69 7.64
C VAL A 18 26.75 19.16 7.99
N VAL A 19 27.22 20.14 7.19
CA VAL A 19 27.14 21.58 7.56
C VAL A 19 26.24 22.44 6.66
N ASP A 20 25.73 21.94 5.53
CA ASP A 20 24.86 22.73 4.63
C ASP A 20 23.35 22.69 4.97
N ASP A 21 22.97 22.63 6.26
CA ASP A 21 21.54 22.76 6.65
C ASP A 21 21.28 23.66 7.87
N ASP A 22 22.22 24.55 8.23
CA ASP A 22 21.99 25.59 9.23
C ASP A 22 22.65 26.93 8.85
N SER A 23 22.02 27.68 7.94
CA SER A 23 22.00 29.16 7.95
C SER A 23 21.04 29.73 6.90
N ASP A 24 19.82 30.05 7.30
CA ASP A 24 19.26 31.41 7.26
C ASP A 24 17.74 31.41 7.37
N SER A 25 17.25 31.82 8.54
CA SER A 25 15.92 32.38 8.71
C SER A 25 16.04 33.79 9.27
N THR A 26 15.85 34.82 8.44
CA THR A 26 15.00 36.01 8.69
C THR A 26 15.32 37.13 7.68
N HIS A 27 14.38 37.44 6.78
CA HIS A 27 13.87 38.80 6.60
C HIS A 27 12.65 38.81 5.68
N SER A 28 11.57 39.37 6.20
CA SER A 28 10.32 39.71 5.53
C SER A 28 10.47 40.99 4.70
N SER A 29 9.93 41.01 3.48
CA SER A 29 9.19 42.16 2.94
C SER A 29 8.42 41.77 1.67
N GLU A 30 7.21 42.32 1.57
CA GLU A 30 6.18 42.09 0.55
C GLU A 30 6.49 42.81 -0.79
N GLY A 31 6.05 42.23 -1.92
CA GLY A 31 5.89 42.96 -3.19
C GLY A 31 5.84 42.08 -4.44
N PRO A 32 5.02 42.37 -5.47
CA PRO A 32 4.27 41.32 -6.18
C PRO A 32 4.82 40.84 -7.53
N ILE A 33 4.47 39.58 -7.82
CA ILE A 33 4.16 38.91 -9.10
C ILE A 33 4.58 39.64 -10.38
N ARG A 34 5.53 39.04 -11.11
CA ARG A 34 5.57 39.13 -12.57
C ARG A 34 6.13 37.85 -13.20
N ALA A 35 5.24 37.09 -13.81
CA ALA A 35 5.57 35.96 -14.67
C ALA A 35 6.31 36.47 -15.92
N ARG A 36 7.49 35.93 -16.19
CA ARG A 36 8.14 36.02 -17.49
C ARG A 36 8.60 34.62 -17.89
N ALA A 37 7.83 34.01 -18.79
CA ALA A 37 8.23 32.82 -19.50
C ALA A 37 9.40 33.18 -20.44
N SER A 38 10.51 32.46 -20.32
CA SER A 38 11.53 32.38 -21.36
C SER A 38 11.87 30.91 -21.56
N THR A 39 11.35 30.37 -22.66
CA THR A 39 11.79 29.13 -23.30
C THR A 39 13.27 29.22 -23.63
N SER A 40 14.08 28.39 -22.99
CA SER A 40 15.43 28.03 -23.43
C SER A 40 15.49 26.51 -23.55
N GLU A 41 15.81 26.04 -24.75
CA GLU A 41 16.05 24.63 -25.08
C GLU A 41 17.11 24.02 -24.15
N PRO A 42 17.02 22.72 -23.80
CA PRO A 42 18.01 22.09 -22.93
C PRO A 42 19.30 21.82 -23.72
N PRO A 43 20.49 22.17 -23.18
CA PRO A 43 21.75 21.76 -23.79
C PRO A 43 21.95 20.25 -23.62
N ALA A 44 22.42 19.61 -24.68
CA ALA A 44 22.74 18.19 -24.74
C ALA A 44 23.69 17.78 -23.60
N GLN A 45 23.25 16.81 -22.79
CA GLN A 45 24.10 16.17 -21.79
C GLN A 45 25.03 15.17 -22.49
N THR A 46 26.28 15.58 -22.68
CA THR A 46 27.40 14.65 -22.78
C THR A 46 27.55 13.94 -21.43
N THR A 47 27.28 12.63 -21.42
CA THR A 47 27.57 11.73 -20.31
C THR A 47 29.08 11.55 -20.18
N ASP A 48 29.73 12.38 -19.37
CA ASP A 48 31.04 12.04 -18.81
C ASP A 48 30.83 11.31 -17.48
N SER A 49 30.95 9.99 -17.56
CA SER A 49 30.94 9.10 -16.41
C SER A 49 32.30 9.12 -15.72
N THR A 50 32.55 10.11 -14.86
CA THR A 50 33.57 9.96 -13.82
C THR A 50 33.00 9.06 -12.74
N VAL A 51 33.17 7.75 -12.93
CA VAL A 51 32.91 6.73 -11.91
C VAL A 51 33.87 6.99 -10.75
N ASP A 52 33.29 7.40 -9.62
CA ASP A 52 33.96 7.62 -8.35
C ASP A 52 34.46 6.27 -7.80
N LYS A 53 35.71 5.91 -8.12
CA LYS A 53 36.34 4.59 -7.83
C LYS A 53 36.62 4.32 -6.33
N SER A 54 36.17 5.20 -5.43
CA SER A 54 36.47 5.16 -3.99
C SER A 54 35.34 4.55 -3.13
N LYS A 55 34.09 4.52 -3.62
CA LYS A 55 32.96 3.92 -2.90
C LYS A 55 32.76 2.46 -3.27
N LEU A 56 33.32 1.55 -2.47
CA LEU A 56 33.08 0.11 -2.56
C LEU A 56 31.62 -0.28 -2.24
N VAL A 57 30.94 0.49 -1.38
CA VAL A 57 29.55 0.22 -0.99
C VAL A 57 28.60 0.95 -1.92
N GLU A 58 27.83 0.20 -2.70
CA GLU A 58 26.74 0.76 -3.50
C GLU A 58 25.64 1.32 -2.58
N ILE A 59 25.31 2.59 -2.79
CA ILE A 59 24.17 3.25 -2.15
C ILE A 59 22.90 2.61 -2.70
N GLU A 60 22.01 2.16 -1.81
CA GLU A 60 20.74 1.52 -2.20
C GLU A 60 19.94 2.46 -3.10
N THR A 61 19.83 2.12 -4.39
CA THR A 61 18.92 2.81 -5.30
C THR A 61 17.50 2.43 -4.90
N THR A 62 16.86 3.25 -4.07
CA THR A 62 15.42 3.10 -3.86
C THR A 62 14.74 3.29 -5.22
N GLY A 63 14.13 2.22 -5.75
CA GLY A 63 13.35 2.27 -6.98
C GLY A 63 12.38 3.45 -6.93
N SER A 64 12.73 4.53 -7.61
CA SER A 64 12.00 5.79 -7.53
C SER A 64 10.90 5.76 -8.57
N GLY A 65 9.74 5.22 -8.23
CA GLY A 65 8.61 5.11 -9.15
C GLY A 65 7.40 4.36 -8.59
N ASN A 66 6.34 4.30 -9.39
CA ASN A 66 5.24 3.35 -9.14
C ASN A 66 5.74 1.93 -9.39
N VAL A 67 5.33 0.99 -8.54
CA VAL A 67 5.64 -0.44 -8.69
C VAL A 67 5.17 -0.92 -10.07
N LYS A 68 6.09 -1.50 -10.84
CA LYS A 68 5.77 -2.03 -12.18
C LYS A 68 4.74 -3.15 -12.05
N PHE A 69 3.73 -3.17 -12.92
CA PHE A 69 2.73 -4.25 -12.98
C PHE A 69 3.37 -5.65 -13.16
N GLU A 70 4.57 -5.70 -13.73
CA GLU A 70 5.38 -6.90 -13.85
C GLU A 70 5.66 -7.59 -12.51
N ILE A 71 5.83 -6.83 -11.42
CA ILE A 71 6.12 -7.38 -10.09
C ILE A 71 4.88 -8.06 -9.51
N TYR A 72 3.70 -7.48 -9.72
CA TYR A 72 2.42 -8.13 -9.36
C TYR A 72 2.25 -9.45 -10.13
N LYS A 73 2.58 -9.47 -11.42
CA LYS A 73 2.53 -10.69 -12.24
C LYS A 73 3.54 -11.73 -11.77
N LYS A 74 4.76 -11.32 -11.41
CA LYS A 74 5.79 -12.21 -10.83
C LYS A 74 5.31 -12.81 -9.51
N PHE A 75 4.73 -12.01 -8.63
CA PHE A 75 4.16 -12.48 -7.38
C PHE A 75 3.02 -13.50 -7.61
N ALA A 76 2.07 -13.19 -8.49
CA ALA A 76 0.99 -14.12 -8.85
C ALA A 76 1.52 -15.42 -9.47
N LYS A 77 2.59 -15.35 -10.27
CA LYS A 77 3.25 -16.54 -10.83
C LYS A 77 3.94 -17.38 -9.75
N SER A 78 4.55 -16.75 -8.74
CA SER A 78 5.13 -17.43 -7.57
C SER A 78 4.07 -18.13 -6.72
N MET A 79 2.85 -17.58 -6.67
CA MET A 79 1.69 -18.19 -6.01
C MET A 79 1.14 -19.43 -6.76
N SER A 80 1.67 -19.74 -7.95
CA SER A 80 1.06 -20.64 -8.94
C SER A 80 -0.24 -20.10 -9.54
N MET A 81 -0.41 -20.36 -10.84
CA MET A 81 -1.60 -19.93 -11.58
C MET A 81 -2.87 -20.61 -11.06
N PHE A 82 -2.74 -21.86 -10.57
CA PHE A 82 -3.84 -22.62 -9.99
C PHE A 82 -4.43 -21.91 -8.76
N TRP A 83 -3.62 -21.58 -7.76
CA TRP A 83 -4.11 -20.92 -6.54
C TRP A 83 -4.66 -19.53 -6.83
N THR A 84 -4.03 -18.79 -7.74
CA THR A 84 -4.54 -17.47 -8.19
C THR A 84 -5.95 -17.58 -8.76
N PHE A 85 -6.20 -18.58 -9.62
CA PHE A 85 -7.52 -18.82 -10.18
C PHE A 85 -8.53 -19.34 -9.13
N SER A 86 -8.09 -20.19 -8.21
CA SER A 86 -8.91 -20.68 -7.09
C SER A 86 -9.38 -19.56 -6.17
N ILE A 87 -8.53 -18.56 -5.90
CA ILE A 87 -8.90 -17.38 -5.09
C ILE A 87 -9.98 -16.58 -5.79
N ILE A 88 -9.78 -16.25 -7.07
CA ILE A 88 -10.76 -15.51 -7.88
C ILE A 88 -12.11 -16.24 -7.89
N THR A 89 -12.08 -17.55 -8.16
CA THR A 89 -13.29 -18.36 -8.24
C THR A 89 -14.00 -18.49 -6.90
N GLY A 90 -13.25 -18.75 -5.81
CA GLY A 90 -13.81 -18.90 -4.46
C GLY A 90 -14.50 -17.63 -3.96
N TYR A 91 -13.89 -16.46 -4.15
CA TYR A 91 -14.48 -15.19 -3.75
C TYR A 91 -15.61 -14.74 -4.68
N ALA A 92 -15.55 -15.05 -5.98
CA ALA A 92 -16.65 -14.81 -6.92
C ALA A 92 -17.89 -15.62 -6.53
N ILE A 93 -17.73 -16.92 -6.26
CA ILE A 93 -18.84 -17.78 -5.81
C ILE A 93 -19.38 -17.29 -4.47
N THR A 94 -18.52 -16.96 -3.51
CA THR A 94 -18.96 -16.50 -2.18
C THR A 94 -19.83 -15.25 -2.27
N ASN A 95 -19.41 -14.24 -3.03
CA ASN A 95 -20.18 -13.00 -3.18
C ASN A 95 -21.40 -13.18 -4.09
N GLY A 96 -21.32 -14.09 -5.07
CA GLY A 96 -22.45 -14.51 -5.90
C GLY A 96 -23.53 -15.20 -5.07
N CYS A 97 -23.18 -16.15 -4.20
CA CYS A 97 -24.10 -16.79 -3.26
C CYS A 97 -24.68 -15.79 -2.25
N ASN A 98 -23.88 -14.84 -1.76
CA ASN A 98 -24.38 -13.79 -0.86
C ASN A 98 -25.43 -12.88 -1.54
N SER A 99 -25.18 -12.50 -2.79
CA SER A 99 -26.13 -11.70 -3.57
C SER A 99 -27.37 -12.53 -3.91
N GLY A 100 -27.16 -13.77 -4.35
CA GLY A 100 -28.22 -14.72 -4.68
C GLY A 100 -29.12 -15.05 -3.49
N SER A 101 -28.57 -15.23 -2.28
CA SER A 101 -29.37 -15.44 -1.07
C SER A 101 -30.22 -14.22 -0.73
N SER A 102 -29.70 -13.02 -0.98
CA SER A 102 -30.43 -11.77 -0.78
C SER A 102 -31.58 -11.61 -1.78
N PHE A 103 -31.35 -11.90 -3.07
CA PHE A 103 -32.42 -11.96 -4.08
C PHE A 103 -33.45 -13.05 -3.77
N TRP A 104 -33.01 -14.19 -3.25
CA TRP A 104 -33.91 -15.27 -2.84
C TRP A 104 -34.84 -14.86 -1.70
N ILE A 105 -34.33 -14.12 -0.70
CA ILE A 105 -35.16 -13.53 0.35
C ILE A 105 -36.15 -12.51 -0.22
N THR A 106 -35.71 -11.66 -1.15
CA THR A 106 -36.59 -10.70 -1.84
C THR A 106 -37.75 -11.44 -2.53
N TYR A 107 -37.46 -12.49 -3.29
CA TYR A 107 -38.48 -13.30 -3.95
C TYR A 107 -39.41 -14.02 -2.95
N TRP A 108 -38.87 -14.58 -1.86
CA TRP A 108 -39.67 -15.21 -0.81
C TRP A 108 -40.62 -14.21 -0.13
N THR A 109 -40.18 -12.97 0.07
CA THR A 109 -40.99 -11.91 0.71
C THR A 109 -42.17 -11.45 -0.16
N GLU A 110 -42.07 -11.63 -1.48
CA GLU A 110 -43.10 -11.21 -2.44
C GLU A 110 -44.15 -12.30 -2.73
N ASP A 111 -43.87 -13.57 -2.43
CA ASP A 111 -44.80 -14.68 -2.67
C ASP A 111 -45.96 -14.67 -1.64
N PRO A 112 -47.23 -14.45 -2.06
CA PRO A 112 -48.38 -14.41 -1.16
C PRO A 112 -48.63 -15.72 -0.41
N ASN A 113 -48.19 -16.85 -0.98
CA ASN A 113 -48.30 -18.18 -0.37
C ASN A 113 -47.00 -18.63 0.33
N GLY A 114 -46.04 -17.70 0.51
CA GLY A 114 -44.74 -17.98 1.11
C GLY A 114 -44.84 -18.67 2.47
N THR A 115 -45.85 -18.29 3.28
CA THR A 115 -46.09 -18.82 4.63
C THR A 115 -46.44 -20.31 4.64
N GLU A 116 -47.12 -20.81 3.62
CA GLU A 116 -47.49 -22.24 3.50
C GLU A 116 -46.32 -23.10 3.00
N ARG A 117 -45.39 -22.50 2.25
CA ARG A 117 -44.21 -23.17 1.66
C ARG A 117 -42.89 -22.79 2.34
N ASN A 118 -42.95 -22.32 3.59
CA ASN A 118 -41.78 -21.89 4.34
C ASN A 118 -40.61 -22.90 4.34
N GLY A 119 -40.92 -24.20 4.44
CA GLY A 119 -39.88 -25.25 4.42
C GLY A 119 -39.09 -25.31 3.11
N TYR A 120 -39.71 -25.02 1.98
CA TYR A 120 -39.06 -24.99 0.66
C TYR A 120 -38.13 -23.77 0.53
N TYR A 121 -38.63 -22.58 0.85
CA TYR A 121 -37.85 -21.34 0.80
C TYR A 121 -36.66 -21.36 1.76
N LEU A 122 -36.88 -21.82 2.99
CA LEU A 122 -35.84 -21.97 4.00
C LEU A 122 -34.82 -23.04 3.60
N GLY A 123 -35.26 -24.15 2.99
CA GLY A 123 -34.37 -25.20 2.49
C GLY A 123 -33.41 -24.68 1.42
N ILE A 124 -33.90 -23.95 0.43
CA ILE A 124 -33.05 -23.37 -0.62
C ILE A 124 -32.12 -22.30 -0.04
N TYR A 125 -32.63 -21.44 0.85
CA TYR A 125 -31.80 -20.45 1.53
C TYR A 125 -30.66 -21.11 2.32
N ALA A 126 -30.94 -22.21 3.03
CA ALA A 126 -29.94 -22.98 3.75
C ALA A 126 -28.88 -23.60 2.83
N VAL A 127 -29.29 -24.12 1.66
CA VAL A 127 -28.35 -24.67 0.66
C VAL A 127 -27.44 -23.57 0.09
N ILE A 128 -27.99 -22.38 -0.22
CA ILE A 128 -27.19 -21.24 -0.70
C ILE A 128 -26.21 -20.79 0.39
N GLY A 129 -26.66 -20.68 1.64
CA GLY A 129 -25.81 -20.32 2.78
C GLY A 129 -24.70 -21.34 3.05
N PHE A 130 -25.01 -22.64 2.94
CA PHE A 130 -24.00 -23.69 3.04
C PHE A 130 -22.97 -23.61 1.90
N CYS A 131 -23.43 -23.39 0.67
CA CYS A 131 -22.55 -23.18 -0.48
C CYS A 131 -21.63 -21.97 -0.28
N GLN A 132 -22.18 -20.85 0.23
CA GLN A 132 -21.43 -19.65 0.58
C GLN A 132 -20.36 -19.92 1.64
N ALA A 133 -20.69 -20.68 2.68
CA ALA A 133 -19.75 -21.01 3.76
C ALA A 133 -18.60 -21.89 3.23
N VAL A 134 -18.91 -22.91 2.42
CA VAL A 134 -17.91 -23.79 1.80
C VAL A 134 -17.03 -23.02 0.82
N SER A 135 -17.60 -22.14 -0.01
CA SER A 135 -16.83 -21.33 -0.95
C SER A 135 -15.94 -20.32 -0.25
N LEU A 136 -16.40 -19.74 0.86
CA LEU A 136 -15.61 -18.81 1.68
C LEU A 136 -14.42 -19.55 2.32
N TRP A 137 -14.66 -20.72 2.91
CA TRP A 137 -13.60 -21.55 3.47
C TRP A 137 -12.58 -21.94 2.39
N TYR A 138 -13.04 -22.40 1.23
CA TYR A 138 -12.18 -22.72 0.09
C TYR A 138 -11.35 -21.53 -0.39
N GLY A 139 -11.97 -20.35 -0.53
CA GLY A 139 -11.28 -19.12 -0.93
C GLY A 139 -10.21 -18.70 0.08
N TRP A 140 -10.51 -18.77 1.37
CA TRP A 140 -9.55 -18.46 2.43
C TRP A 140 -8.38 -19.46 2.46
N SER A 141 -8.66 -20.77 2.42
CA SER A 141 -7.63 -21.81 2.36
C SER A 141 -6.76 -21.69 1.11
N SER A 142 -7.33 -21.25 -0.02
CA SER A 142 -6.58 -20.99 -1.26
C SER A 142 -5.60 -19.82 -1.11
N ILE A 143 -6.01 -18.73 -0.44
CA ILE A 143 -5.10 -17.61 -0.14
C ILE A 143 -3.95 -18.05 0.75
N VAL A 144 -4.23 -18.80 1.82
CA VAL A 144 -3.20 -19.29 2.75
C VAL A 144 -2.21 -20.19 2.02
N SER A 145 -2.71 -21.19 1.28
CA SER A 145 -1.88 -22.15 0.56
C SER A 145 -1.07 -21.48 -0.55
N GLY A 146 -1.68 -20.56 -1.29
CA GLY A 146 -1.01 -19.77 -2.31
C GLY A 146 0.09 -18.88 -1.73
N SER A 147 -0.21 -18.10 -0.69
CA SER A 147 0.75 -17.18 -0.07
C SER A 147 1.95 -17.93 0.51
N LEU A 148 1.70 -19.07 1.17
CA LEU A 148 2.76 -19.95 1.68
C LEU A 148 3.63 -20.51 0.56
N LEU A 149 3.03 -20.94 -0.56
CA LEU A 149 3.79 -21.42 -1.72
C LEU A 149 4.62 -20.30 -2.35
N ALA A 150 4.06 -19.10 -2.48
CA ALA A 150 4.74 -17.93 -3.00
C ALA A 150 5.96 -17.58 -2.15
N SER A 151 5.79 -17.56 -0.82
CA SER A 151 6.87 -17.30 0.12
C SER A 151 7.98 -18.34 0.03
N ARG A 152 7.62 -19.62 0.13
CA ARG A 152 8.60 -20.70 0.03
C ARG A 152 9.38 -20.65 -1.28
N THR A 153 8.69 -20.37 -2.40
CA THR A 153 9.32 -20.27 -3.73
C THR A 153 10.27 -19.08 -3.80
N LEU A 154 9.86 -17.91 -3.33
CA LEU A 154 10.68 -16.70 -3.36
C LEU A 154 11.87 -16.80 -2.40
N HIS A 155 11.65 -17.32 -1.18
CA HIS A 155 12.72 -17.60 -0.23
C HIS A 155 13.74 -18.59 -0.79
N GLN A 156 13.29 -19.69 -1.41
CA GLN A 156 14.20 -20.68 -2.00
C GLN A 156 15.00 -20.11 -3.17
N LYS A 157 14.37 -19.31 -4.04
CA LYS A 157 15.08 -18.61 -5.13
C LYS A 157 16.10 -17.62 -4.61
N LEU A 158 15.71 -16.81 -3.62
CA LEU A 158 16.58 -15.85 -2.95
C LEU A 158 17.80 -16.55 -2.34
N LEU A 159 17.57 -17.62 -1.58
CA LEU A 159 18.61 -18.43 -0.98
C LEU A 159 19.54 -19.03 -2.03
N THR A 160 18.98 -19.70 -3.03
CA THR A 160 19.78 -20.35 -4.09
C THR A 160 20.63 -19.32 -4.82
N ASN A 161 20.08 -18.17 -5.19
CA ASN A 161 20.84 -17.18 -5.97
C ASN A 161 21.95 -16.52 -5.13
N ILE A 162 21.69 -16.22 -3.85
CA ILE A 162 22.69 -15.61 -2.97
C ILE A 162 23.85 -16.56 -2.67
N ILE A 163 23.60 -17.86 -2.46
CA ILE A 163 24.69 -18.83 -2.21
C ILE A 163 25.62 -18.96 -3.43
N HIS A 164 25.08 -18.75 -4.65
CA HIS A 164 25.85 -18.78 -5.89
C HIS A 164 26.23 -17.39 -6.41
N ALA A 165 26.09 -16.34 -5.59
CA ALA A 165 26.47 -14.98 -5.97
C ALA A 165 28.00 -14.80 -5.89
N PRO A 166 28.59 -13.94 -6.75
CA PRO A 166 30.03 -13.72 -6.77
C PRO A 166 30.56 -13.08 -5.49
N MET A 167 31.84 -13.31 -5.19
CA MET A 167 32.49 -12.66 -4.03
C MET A 167 32.38 -11.14 -4.10
N HIS A 168 32.47 -10.57 -5.31
CA HIS A 168 32.26 -9.13 -5.55
C HIS A 168 30.94 -8.62 -4.98
N PHE A 169 29.85 -9.39 -5.07
CA PHE A 169 28.56 -9.00 -4.51
C PHE A 169 28.62 -8.86 -2.97
N PHE A 170 29.34 -9.76 -2.29
CA PHE A 170 29.49 -9.70 -0.84
C PHE A 170 30.45 -8.60 -0.38
N ASP A 171 31.41 -8.21 -1.22
CA ASP A 171 32.34 -7.11 -0.94
C ASP A 171 31.68 -5.74 -1.14
N THR A 172 30.73 -5.60 -2.07
CA THR A 172 30.03 -4.33 -2.36
C THR A 172 28.71 -4.18 -1.62
N THR A 173 28.08 -5.28 -1.19
CA THR A 173 26.77 -5.27 -0.52
C THR A 173 26.91 -5.48 0.99
N PRO A 174 26.44 -4.54 1.83
CA PRO A 174 26.48 -4.71 3.28
C PRO A 174 25.71 -5.95 3.73
N MET A 175 26.31 -6.78 4.58
CA MET A 175 25.69 -8.00 5.11
C MET A 175 24.32 -7.75 5.77
N GLY A 176 24.16 -6.61 6.45
CA GLY A 176 22.87 -6.21 7.05
C GLY A 176 21.74 -6.05 6.03
N ARG A 177 22.05 -5.66 4.78
CA ARG A 177 21.07 -5.55 3.69
C ARG A 177 20.55 -6.92 3.28
N VAL A 178 21.46 -7.89 3.13
CA VAL A 178 21.12 -9.29 2.83
C VAL A 178 20.23 -9.87 3.95
N ILE A 179 20.60 -9.65 5.22
CA ILE A 179 19.81 -10.12 6.37
C ILE A 179 18.41 -9.48 6.39
N ASN A 180 18.28 -8.19 6.07
CA ASN A 180 16.97 -7.53 5.99
C ASN A 180 16.06 -8.13 4.91
N ARG A 181 16.63 -8.62 3.79
CA ARG A 181 15.86 -9.33 2.75
C ARG A 181 15.32 -10.67 3.28
N PHE A 182 16.15 -11.47 3.95
CA PHE A 182 15.72 -12.76 4.52
C PHE A 182 14.79 -12.66 5.74
N SER A 183 14.83 -11.54 6.46
CA SER A 183 14.03 -11.33 7.66
C SER A 183 12.78 -10.49 7.35
N LYS A 184 12.93 -9.16 7.31
CA LYS A 184 11.81 -8.22 7.24
C LYS A 184 11.00 -8.36 5.95
N ASP A 185 11.66 -8.50 4.80
CA ASP A 185 10.93 -8.54 3.53
C ASP A 185 10.23 -9.90 3.30
N ILE A 186 10.80 -10.99 3.82
CA ILE A 186 10.14 -12.31 3.87
C ILE A 186 8.97 -12.29 4.87
N ASP A 187 9.11 -11.69 6.05
CA ASP A 187 8.01 -11.57 7.02
C ASP A 187 6.82 -10.77 6.47
N VAL A 188 7.08 -9.68 5.73
CA VAL A 188 6.04 -8.95 5.00
C VAL A 188 5.29 -9.88 4.05
N LEU A 189 6.00 -10.78 3.37
CA LEU A 189 5.41 -11.69 2.40
C LEU A 189 4.63 -12.84 3.07
N ASP A 190 5.12 -13.36 4.19
CA ASP A 190 4.50 -14.43 4.97
C ASP A 190 3.23 -13.97 5.68
N SER A 191 3.29 -12.83 6.36
CA SER A 191 2.27 -12.43 7.33
C SER A 191 1.36 -11.34 6.76
N ILE A 192 1.97 -10.23 6.31
CA ILE A 192 1.25 -9.00 5.99
C ILE A 192 0.57 -9.13 4.62
N MET A 193 1.30 -9.61 3.60
CA MET A 193 0.81 -9.78 2.24
C MET A 193 -0.41 -10.70 2.19
N GLN A 194 -0.40 -11.81 2.94
CA GLN A 194 -1.54 -12.72 3.04
C GLN A 194 -2.79 -12.00 3.57
N MET A 195 -2.65 -11.21 4.63
CA MET A 195 -3.76 -10.45 5.21
C MET A 195 -4.27 -9.40 4.22
N THR A 196 -3.38 -8.65 3.59
CA THR A 196 -3.75 -7.64 2.59
C THR A 196 -4.48 -8.25 1.40
N LEU A 197 -3.98 -9.36 0.83
CA LEU A 197 -4.63 -10.07 -0.28
C LEU A 197 -6.03 -10.55 0.10
N ARG A 198 -6.22 -11.04 1.33
CA ARG A 198 -7.52 -11.50 1.82
C ARG A 198 -8.54 -10.38 1.85
N VAL A 199 -8.20 -9.26 2.47
CA VAL A 199 -9.14 -8.13 2.61
C VAL A 199 -9.35 -7.42 1.26
N LEU A 200 -8.29 -7.28 0.45
CA LEU A 200 -8.38 -6.70 -0.89
C LEU A 200 -9.27 -7.55 -1.81
N SER A 201 -9.08 -8.87 -1.83
CA SER A 201 -9.93 -9.77 -2.64
C SER A 201 -11.39 -9.67 -2.17
N SER A 202 -11.64 -9.72 -0.87
CA SER A 202 -12.99 -9.59 -0.32
C SER A 202 -13.65 -8.26 -0.71
N THR A 203 -12.92 -7.14 -0.59
CA THR A 203 -13.47 -5.81 -0.89
C THR A 203 -13.76 -5.63 -2.37
N VAL A 204 -12.85 -6.05 -3.27
CA VAL A 204 -13.07 -5.98 -4.72
C VAL A 204 -14.32 -6.76 -5.14
N PHE A 205 -14.47 -8.02 -4.70
CA PHE A 205 -15.65 -8.82 -5.05
C PHE A 205 -16.94 -8.32 -4.39
N GLN A 206 -16.87 -7.78 -3.16
CA GLN A 206 -18.03 -7.16 -2.52
C GLN A 206 -18.47 -5.89 -3.25
N THR A 207 -17.54 -5.02 -3.67
CA THR A 207 -17.87 -3.83 -4.48
C THR A 207 -18.52 -4.22 -5.80
N LEU A 208 -17.97 -5.24 -6.49
CA LEU A 208 -18.57 -5.76 -7.73
C LEU A 208 -19.97 -6.33 -7.50
N ALA A 209 -20.18 -7.05 -6.39
CA ALA A 209 -21.50 -7.59 -6.02
C ALA A 209 -22.51 -6.47 -5.71
N ILE A 210 -22.11 -5.44 -4.96
CA ILE A 210 -22.96 -4.26 -4.69
C ILE A 210 -23.34 -3.55 -5.99
N LEU A 211 -22.34 -3.31 -6.85
CA LEU A 211 -22.57 -2.67 -8.15
C LEU A 211 -23.54 -3.51 -9.00
N ALA A 212 -23.33 -4.82 -9.09
CA ALA A 212 -24.19 -5.71 -9.86
C ALA A 212 -25.62 -5.74 -9.31
N THR A 213 -25.81 -5.91 -8.00
CA THR A 213 -27.12 -5.98 -7.35
C THR A 213 -27.94 -4.70 -7.57
N ILE A 214 -27.35 -3.52 -7.39
CA ILE A 214 -28.05 -2.24 -7.61
C ILE A 214 -28.33 -2.03 -9.10
N SER A 215 -27.37 -2.36 -9.97
CA SER A 215 -27.50 -2.13 -11.42
C SER A 215 -28.53 -3.04 -12.09
N ILE A 216 -28.75 -4.27 -11.58
CA ILE A 216 -29.79 -5.18 -12.07
C ILE A 216 -31.18 -4.55 -11.89
N GLN A 217 -31.43 -3.92 -10.75
CA GLN A 217 -32.71 -3.29 -10.45
C GLN A 217 -32.85 -1.92 -11.09
N THR A 218 -31.77 -1.14 -11.10
CA THR A 218 -31.76 0.24 -11.59
C THR A 218 -30.57 0.45 -12.53
N PRO A 219 -30.69 0.12 -13.83
CA PRO A 219 -29.58 0.20 -14.77
C PRO A 219 -28.98 1.59 -14.94
N ILE A 220 -29.81 2.64 -14.79
CA ILE A 220 -29.39 4.05 -14.87
C ILE A 220 -28.38 4.43 -13.77
N PHE A 221 -28.29 3.65 -12.69
CA PHE A 221 -27.31 3.84 -11.61
C PHE A 221 -25.85 3.79 -12.10
N ILE A 222 -25.55 2.98 -13.12
CA ILE A 222 -24.19 2.88 -13.69
C ILE A 222 -23.71 4.25 -14.18
N ALA A 223 -24.59 5.05 -14.78
CA ALA A 223 -24.25 6.38 -15.30
C ALA A 223 -23.84 7.35 -14.18
N VAL A 224 -24.33 7.16 -12.95
CA VAL A 224 -23.93 7.93 -11.76
C VAL A 224 -22.67 7.34 -11.11
N PHE A 225 -22.59 6.01 -11.06
CA PHE A 225 -21.49 5.31 -10.43
C PHE A 225 -20.14 5.57 -11.12
N VAL A 226 -20.11 5.59 -12.46
CA VAL A 226 -18.88 5.78 -13.24
C VAL A 226 -18.19 7.12 -12.93
N PRO A 227 -18.86 8.30 -12.98
CA PRO A 227 -18.26 9.56 -12.57
C PRO A 227 -17.75 9.57 -11.13
N VAL A 228 -18.50 8.99 -10.19
CA VAL A 228 -18.06 8.90 -8.79
C VAL A 228 -16.79 8.08 -8.66
N MET A 229 -16.68 6.96 -9.37
CA MET A 229 -15.47 6.13 -9.40
C MET A 229 -14.28 6.84 -10.04
N VAL A 230 -14.50 7.70 -11.04
CA VAL A 230 -13.42 8.53 -11.60
C VAL A 230 -12.89 9.53 -10.56
N ILE A 231 -13.78 10.24 -9.87
CA ILE A 231 -13.38 11.16 -8.79
C ILE A 231 -12.67 10.39 -7.67
N TYR A 232 -13.18 9.22 -7.32
CA TYR A 232 -12.58 8.31 -6.34
C TYR A 232 -11.16 7.93 -6.73
N TYR A 233 -10.92 7.52 -7.99
CA TYR A 233 -9.59 7.20 -8.49
C TYR A 233 -8.63 8.40 -8.43
N LEU A 234 -9.10 9.60 -8.77
CA LEU A 234 -8.28 10.82 -8.68
C LEU A 234 -7.87 11.14 -7.25
N ILE A 235 -8.81 11.06 -6.29
CA ILE A 235 -8.53 11.26 -4.86
C ILE A 235 -7.55 10.20 -4.36
N GLN A 236 -7.75 8.93 -4.71
CA GLN A 236 -6.85 7.84 -4.36
C GLN A 236 -5.43 8.09 -4.89
N LYS A 237 -5.28 8.42 -6.17
CA LYS A 237 -3.97 8.69 -6.79
C LYS A 237 -3.23 9.82 -6.09
N PHE A 238 -3.95 10.89 -5.74
CA PHE A 238 -3.39 12.01 -4.98
C PHE A 238 -2.95 11.58 -3.58
N TYR A 239 -3.81 10.87 -2.84
CA TYR A 239 -3.50 10.38 -1.50
C TYR A 239 -2.29 9.44 -1.48
N VAL A 240 -2.22 8.45 -2.37
CA VAL A 240 -1.12 7.47 -2.41
C VAL A 240 0.21 8.16 -2.65
N THR A 241 0.24 9.12 -3.60
CA THR A 241 1.45 9.87 -3.91
C THR A 241 1.93 10.67 -2.70
N THR A 242 1.03 11.37 -2.02
CA THR A 242 1.35 12.19 -0.84
C THR A 242 1.72 11.34 0.38
N SER A 243 0.95 10.30 0.70
CA SER A 243 1.21 9.40 1.83
C SER A 243 2.56 8.72 1.71
N ARG A 244 2.97 8.33 0.49
CA ARG A 244 4.29 7.75 0.23
C ARG A 244 5.43 8.73 0.56
N GLN A 245 5.31 10.00 0.17
CA GLN A 245 6.34 11.00 0.49
C GLN A 245 6.39 11.30 1.99
N LEU A 246 5.23 11.38 2.66
CA LEU A 246 5.15 11.54 4.11
C LEU A 246 5.84 10.39 4.85
N LYS A 247 5.57 9.14 4.46
CA LYS A 247 6.26 7.95 5.02
C LYS A 247 7.77 7.98 4.76
N ARG A 248 8.19 8.49 3.60
CA ARG A 248 9.62 8.65 3.29
C ARG A 248 10.28 9.67 4.22
N LEU A 249 9.67 10.83 4.41
CA LEU A 249 10.15 11.86 5.32
C LEU A 249 10.23 11.31 6.75
N GLU A 250 9.18 10.66 7.24
CA GLU A 250 9.15 9.99 8.54
C GLU A 250 10.31 9.00 8.71
N SER A 251 10.56 8.16 7.71
CA SER A 251 11.64 7.18 7.78
C SER A 251 13.02 7.83 7.87
N VAL A 252 13.24 8.94 7.15
CA VAL A 252 14.52 9.67 7.15
C VAL A 252 14.72 10.42 8.47
N THR A 253 13.69 11.04 9.02
CA THR A 253 13.77 11.77 10.31
C THR A 253 13.87 10.85 11.51
N ARG A 254 13.49 9.58 11.37
CA ARG A 254 13.54 8.61 12.48
C ARG A 254 14.93 8.05 12.74
N SER A 255 15.78 7.88 11.71
CA SER A 255 17.11 7.28 11.91
C SER A 255 18.04 8.09 12.82
N PRO A 256 18.11 9.44 12.76
CA PRO A 256 18.97 10.23 13.64
C PRO A 256 18.63 10.10 15.13
N ILE A 257 17.39 9.75 15.49
CA ILE A 257 16.98 9.50 16.89
C ILE A 257 17.70 8.26 17.42
N TYR A 258 17.69 7.17 16.65
CA TYR A 258 18.37 5.93 17.03
C TYR A 258 19.90 6.10 17.08
N SER A 259 20.47 6.82 16.12
CA SER A 259 21.90 7.15 16.12
C SER A 259 22.29 7.99 17.34
N HIS A 260 21.51 9.03 17.67
CA HIS A 260 21.73 9.86 18.87
C HIS A 260 21.76 9.02 20.14
N PHE A 261 20.79 8.13 20.26
CA PHE A 261 20.63 7.27 21.42
C PHE A 261 21.82 6.31 21.57
N SER A 262 22.29 5.72 20.47
CA SER A 262 23.47 4.86 20.48
C SER A 262 24.74 5.61 20.85
N GLU A 263 24.94 6.80 20.30
CA GLU A 263 26.10 7.66 20.62
C GLU A 263 26.09 8.09 22.10
N THR A 264 24.91 8.45 22.62
CA THR A 264 24.72 8.83 24.03
C THR A 264 25.04 7.66 24.98
N LEU A 265 24.62 6.43 24.64
CA LEU A 265 24.93 5.24 25.44
C LEU A 265 26.43 4.94 25.47
N ASN A 266 27.10 5.02 24.32
CA ASN A 266 28.55 4.79 24.23
C ASN A 266 29.36 5.88 24.94
N GLY A 267 28.87 7.13 24.92
CA GLY A 267 29.55 8.30 25.49
C GLY A 267 29.09 8.71 26.89
N VAL A 268 28.29 7.91 27.60
CA VAL A 268 27.57 8.36 28.81
C VAL A 268 28.49 8.87 29.93
N SER A 269 29.66 8.25 30.11
CA SER A 269 30.66 8.66 31.10
C SER A 269 31.23 10.05 30.77
N THR A 270 31.54 10.29 29.50
CA THR A 270 32.06 11.56 28.98
C THR A 270 31.02 12.66 29.11
N ILE A 271 29.77 12.42 28.71
CA ILE A 271 28.69 13.40 28.79
C ILE A 271 28.48 13.86 30.24
N ARG A 272 28.49 12.93 31.20
CA ARG A 272 28.38 13.23 32.62
C ARG A 272 29.60 13.96 33.16
N ALA A 273 30.81 13.57 32.76
CA ALA A 273 32.05 14.21 33.18
C ALA A 273 32.12 15.69 32.78
N TYR A 274 31.65 16.03 31.57
CA TYR A 274 31.54 17.41 31.09
C TYR A 274 30.25 18.12 31.49
N ASN A 275 29.38 17.48 32.27
CA ASN A 275 28.07 17.99 32.70
C ASN A 275 27.19 18.50 31.53
N ALA A 276 27.27 17.85 30.37
CA ALA A 276 26.59 18.25 29.13
C ALA A 276 25.22 17.58 28.95
N ASN A 277 24.63 17.03 30.01
CA ASN A 277 23.38 16.27 29.96
C ASN A 277 22.23 17.06 29.31
N GLN A 278 22.06 18.32 29.71
CA GLN A 278 20.96 19.16 29.23
C GLN A 278 21.02 19.40 27.72
N ARG A 279 22.23 19.63 27.18
CA ARG A 279 22.45 19.77 25.74
C ARG A 279 22.03 18.51 24.98
N PHE A 280 22.37 17.33 25.50
CA PHE A 280 22.01 16.06 24.86
C PHE A 280 20.50 15.78 24.92
N ILE A 281 19.82 16.19 26.01
CA ILE A 281 18.36 16.12 26.14
C ILE A 281 17.70 17.03 25.10
N GLU A 282 18.11 18.30 25.00
CA GLU A 282 17.54 19.25 24.02
C GLU A 282 17.71 18.77 22.57
N VAL A 283 18.87 18.23 22.21
CA VAL A 283 19.09 17.63 20.88
C VAL A 283 18.19 16.41 20.66
N SER A 284 17.95 15.61 21.71
CA SER A 284 17.04 14.46 21.62
C SER A 284 15.60 14.92 21.38
N ASP A 285 15.14 15.91 22.14
CA ASP A 285 13.79 16.45 22.02
C ASP A 285 13.57 17.06 20.63
N GLN A 286 14.52 17.86 20.12
CA GLN A 286 14.46 18.41 18.77
C GLN A 286 14.38 17.33 17.68
N ARG A 287 15.17 16.26 17.79
CA ARG A 287 15.13 15.15 16.80
C ARG A 287 13.79 14.40 16.85
N VAL A 288 13.22 14.22 18.04
CA VAL A 288 11.89 13.62 18.21
C VAL A 288 10.82 14.53 17.64
N ASP A 289 10.86 15.83 17.92
CA ASP A 289 9.90 16.82 17.42
C ASP A 289 9.93 16.90 15.88
N ASN A 290 11.10 16.95 15.27
CA ASN A 290 11.25 16.93 13.81
C ASN A 290 10.63 15.66 13.19
N ASN A 291 10.80 14.50 13.84
CA ASN A 291 10.14 13.28 13.40
C ASN A 291 8.62 13.33 13.59
N GLN A 292 8.12 13.89 14.69
CA GLN A 292 6.69 14.05 14.93
C GLN A 292 6.04 15.00 13.91
N MET A 293 6.72 16.08 13.52
CA MET A 293 6.27 16.98 12.45
C MET A 293 6.07 16.26 11.12
N CYS A 294 6.86 15.21 10.84
CA CYS A 294 6.70 14.39 9.64
C CYS A 294 5.66 13.27 9.80
N PHE A 295 5.56 12.69 11.01
CA PHE A 295 4.63 11.61 11.32
C PHE A 295 3.17 12.07 11.39
N TYR A 296 2.89 13.19 12.08
CA TYR A 296 1.53 13.66 12.34
C TYR A 296 0.71 13.95 11.06
N PRO A 297 1.26 14.60 10.01
CA PRO A 297 0.52 14.82 8.76
C PRO A 297 0.07 13.54 8.06
N ASN A 298 0.73 12.40 8.28
CA ASN A 298 0.27 11.11 7.74
C ASN A 298 -1.06 10.69 8.39
N ALA A 299 -1.20 10.86 9.71
CA ALA A 299 -2.46 10.63 10.42
C ALA A 299 -3.57 11.57 9.92
N VAL A 300 -3.26 12.86 9.73
CA VAL A 300 -4.20 13.84 9.18
C VAL A 300 -4.60 13.49 7.74
N ALA A 301 -3.66 13.04 6.90
CA ALA A 301 -3.94 12.61 5.53
C ALA A 301 -4.86 11.40 5.47
N ASN A 302 -4.74 10.45 6.41
CA ASN A 302 -5.67 9.33 6.55
C ASN A 302 -7.09 9.80 6.88
N CYS A 303 -7.21 10.75 7.81
CA CYS A 303 -8.50 11.34 8.16
C CYS A 303 -9.12 12.11 6.97
N TRP A 304 -8.31 12.92 6.28
CA TRP A 304 -8.70 13.64 5.07
C TRP A 304 -9.25 12.70 3.99
N LEU A 305 -8.58 11.57 3.76
CA LEU A 305 -9.04 10.55 2.82
C LEU A 305 -10.39 9.99 3.28
N SER A 306 -10.50 9.54 4.54
CA SER A 306 -11.74 8.92 5.05
C SER A 306 -12.96 9.81 4.84
N ILE A 307 -12.86 11.11 5.21
CA ILE A 307 -13.96 12.07 5.06
C ILE A 307 -14.39 12.21 3.60
N ARG A 308 -13.43 12.27 2.66
CA ARG A 308 -13.74 12.41 1.22
C ARG A 308 -14.36 11.13 0.65
N LEU A 309 -13.86 9.96 1.04
CA LEU A 309 -14.42 8.68 0.60
C LEU A 309 -15.83 8.45 1.14
N GLU A 310 -16.07 8.80 2.40
CA GLU A 310 -17.40 8.74 3.02
C GLU A 310 -18.38 9.71 2.36
N PHE A 311 -17.95 10.92 2.01
CA PHE A 311 -18.78 11.85 1.25
C PHE A 311 -19.19 11.29 -0.12
N LEU A 312 -18.25 10.70 -0.88
CA LEU A 312 -18.54 10.06 -2.16
C LEU A 312 -19.49 8.86 -2.00
N ALA A 313 -19.28 8.02 -0.98
CA ALA A 313 -20.16 6.90 -0.71
C ALA A 313 -21.59 7.35 -0.34
N ASN A 314 -21.73 8.44 0.42
CA ASN A 314 -23.02 9.04 0.71
C ASN A 314 -23.70 9.60 -0.54
N LEU A 315 -22.96 10.12 -1.53
CA LEU A 315 -23.53 10.47 -2.83
C LEU A 315 -24.05 9.22 -3.55
N ILE A 316 -23.32 8.10 -3.52
CA ILE A 316 -23.79 6.84 -4.10
C ILE A 316 -25.09 6.38 -3.44
N ILE A 317 -25.16 6.41 -2.11
CA ILE A 317 -26.37 6.06 -1.34
C ILE A 317 -27.53 7.00 -1.71
N PHE A 318 -27.27 8.31 -1.76
CA PHE A 318 -28.27 9.31 -2.13
C PHE A 318 -28.87 9.04 -3.52
N PHE A 319 -28.02 8.81 -4.53
CA PHE A 319 -28.50 8.51 -5.88
C PHE A 319 -29.16 7.14 -5.99
N ALA A 320 -28.67 6.12 -5.29
CA ALA A 320 -29.33 4.80 -5.22
C ALA A 320 -30.75 4.92 -4.64
N ALA A 321 -30.91 5.65 -3.54
CA ALA A 321 -32.20 5.91 -2.91
C ALA A 321 -33.12 6.74 -3.82
N LEU A 322 -32.61 7.84 -4.39
CA LEU A 322 -33.36 8.71 -5.30
C LEU A 322 -33.88 7.94 -6.52
N LEU A 323 -33.02 7.15 -7.18
CA LEU A 323 -33.40 6.37 -8.35
C LEU A 323 -34.37 5.23 -8.01
N SER A 324 -34.23 4.63 -6.82
CA SER A 324 -35.19 3.63 -6.32
C SER A 324 -36.58 4.25 -6.12
N VAL A 325 -36.66 5.47 -5.59
CA VAL A 325 -37.93 6.21 -5.42
C VAL A 325 -38.52 6.64 -6.76
N LEU A 326 -37.70 7.08 -7.71
CA LEU A 326 -38.16 7.41 -9.07
C LEU A 326 -38.67 6.18 -9.81
N SER A 327 -38.09 5.01 -9.54
CA SER A 327 -38.46 3.72 -10.14
C SER A 327 -39.53 2.96 -9.33
N ARG A 328 -40.20 3.62 -8.38
CA ARG A 328 -41.27 3.02 -7.53
C ARG A 328 -42.45 2.43 -8.31
N GLY A 329 -42.61 2.80 -9.58
CA GLY A 329 -43.67 2.28 -10.45
C GLY A 329 -43.32 0.95 -11.09
N SER A 330 -42.04 0.59 -11.16
CA SER A 330 -41.54 -0.64 -11.78
C SER A 330 -40.89 -1.61 -10.79
N LEU A 331 -40.50 -1.13 -9.61
CA LEU A 331 -39.83 -1.93 -8.58
C LEU A 331 -40.76 -2.22 -7.40
N ASN A 332 -40.67 -3.43 -6.87
CA ASN A 332 -41.38 -3.83 -5.66
C ASN A 332 -40.67 -3.30 -4.39
N GLY A 333 -41.40 -3.24 -3.28
CA GLY A 333 -40.87 -2.72 -2.01
C GLY A 333 -39.68 -3.53 -1.48
N ALA A 334 -39.65 -4.85 -1.72
CA ALA A 334 -38.55 -5.72 -1.31
C ALA A 334 -37.29 -5.52 -2.17
N GLU A 335 -37.43 -5.25 -3.47
CA GLU A 335 -36.32 -4.89 -4.36
C GLU A 335 -35.68 -3.56 -3.93
N ILE A 336 -36.51 -2.53 -3.69
CA ILE A 336 -36.05 -1.22 -3.19
C ILE A 336 -35.28 -1.39 -1.85
N GLY A 337 -35.81 -2.20 -0.94
CA GLY A 337 -35.15 -2.53 0.33
C GLY A 337 -33.79 -3.20 0.13
N LEU A 338 -33.69 -4.13 -0.83
CA LEU A 338 -32.44 -4.80 -1.19
C LEU A 338 -31.41 -3.80 -1.75
N SER A 339 -31.79 -2.95 -2.70
CA SER A 339 -30.90 -1.94 -3.30
C SER A 339 -30.35 -0.97 -2.26
N ILE A 340 -31.21 -0.43 -1.38
CA ILE A 340 -30.79 0.49 -0.32
C ILE A 340 -29.87 -0.21 0.69
N SER A 341 -30.17 -1.46 1.06
CA SER A 341 -29.33 -2.24 1.99
C SER A 341 -27.92 -2.48 1.44
N TYR A 342 -27.80 -2.76 0.14
CA TYR A 342 -26.49 -2.92 -0.52
C TYR A 342 -25.77 -1.58 -0.69
N ALA A 343 -26.50 -0.50 -0.99
CA ALA A 343 -25.93 0.84 -1.09
C ALA A 343 -25.32 1.28 0.25
N LEU A 344 -25.98 1.02 1.39
CA LEU A 344 -25.46 1.36 2.72
C LEU A 344 -24.14 0.63 3.05
N ASN A 345 -23.93 -0.57 2.52
CA ASN A 345 -22.69 -1.32 2.73
C ASN A 345 -21.51 -0.75 1.92
N ILE A 346 -21.75 0.02 0.85
CA ILE A 346 -20.70 0.47 -0.06
C ILE A 346 -19.65 1.36 0.63
N THR A 347 -20.06 2.16 1.61
CA THR A 347 -19.19 3.06 2.36
C THR A 347 -18.06 2.30 3.06
N LEU A 348 -18.40 1.23 3.77
CA LEU A 348 -17.43 0.42 4.50
C LEU A 348 -16.47 -0.28 3.54
N VAL A 349 -17.02 -0.89 2.47
CA VAL A 349 -16.25 -1.67 1.51
C VAL A 349 -15.26 -0.80 0.74
N LEU A 350 -15.70 0.38 0.29
CA LEU A 350 -14.83 1.31 -0.44
C LEU A 350 -13.76 1.92 0.47
N ASN A 351 -14.05 2.25 1.73
CA ASN A 351 -13.05 2.79 2.66
C ASN A 351 -11.93 1.77 2.91
N TRP A 352 -12.30 0.52 3.23
CA TRP A 352 -11.33 -0.56 3.39
C TRP A 352 -10.60 -0.90 2.09
N GLY A 353 -11.28 -0.84 0.94
CA GLY A 353 -10.70 -1.10 -0.37
C GLY A 353 -9.49 -0.21 -0.69
N VAL A 354 -9.59 1.11 -0.52
CA VAL A 354 -8.45 2.03 -0.76
C VAL A 354 -7.30 1.72 0.18
N ARG A 355 -7.61 1.54 1.46
CA ARG A 355 -6.59 1.34 2.49
C ARG A 355 -5.79 0.08 2.21
N MET A 356 -6.47 -1.02 1.86
CA MET A 356 -5.83 -2.28 1.51
C MET A 356 -5.09 -2.20 0.17
N PHE A 357 -5.58 -1.44 -0.80
CA PHE A 357 -4.86 -1.23 -2.06
C PHE A 357 -3.54 -0.47 -1.83
N ALA A 358 -3.57 0.60 -1.03
CA ALA A 358 -2.37 1.35 -0.67
C ALA A 358 -1.39 0.48 0.15
N GLU A 359 -1.91 -0.36 1.05
CA GLU A 359 -1.09 -1.32 1.80
C GLU A 359 -0.47 -2.38 0.88
N MET A 360 -1.22 -2.89 -0.10
CA MET A 360 -0.71 -3.81 -1.12
C MET A 360 0.43 -3.20 -1.92
N GLU A 361 0.27 -1.95 -2.38
CA GLU A 361 1.32 -1.23 -3.12
C GLU A 361 2.60 -1.09 -2.28
N ASN A 362 2.49 -0.80 -0.98
CA ASN A 362 3.65 -0.75 -0.08
C ASN A 362 4.28 -2.13 0.12
N ASN A 363 3.48 -3.18 0.31
CA ASN A 363 3.97 -4.53 0.59
C ASN A 363 4.64 -5.16 -0.63
N VAL A 364 4.19 -4.84 -1.85
CA VAL A 364 4.80 -5.35 -3.09
C VAL A 364 6.23 -4.84 -3.29
N VAL A 365 6.61 -3.71 -2.70
CA VAL A 365 8.01 -3.22 -2.70
C VAL A 365 8.95 -4.22 -2.00
N ALA A 366 8.46 -5.01 -1.04
CA ALA A 366 9.26 -6.12 -0.47
C ALA A 366 9.50 -7.22 -1.51
N VAL A 367 8.50 -7.54 -2.33
CA VAL A 367 8.62 -8.53 -3.42
C VAL A 367 9.60 -8.05 -4.49
N GLU A 368 9.54 -6.77 -4.87
CA GLU A 368 10.48 -6.16 -5.82
C GLU A 368 11.92 -6.30 -5.34
N ARG A 369 12.18 -5.93 -4.08
CA ARG A 369 13.51 -6.03 -3.46
C ARG A 369 14.01 -7.46 -3.34
N ILE A 370 13.13 -8.44 -3.10
CA ILE A 370 13.52 -9.86 -3.13
C ILE A 370 13.86 -10.29 -4.57
N ASP A 371 13.04 -9.90 -5.54
CA ASP A 371 13.19 -10.27 -6.95
C ASP A 371 14.50 -9.74 -7.56
N GLU A 372 14.95 -8.53 -7.18
CA GLU A 372 16.27 -7.98 -7.52
C GLU A 372 17.40 -8.95 -7.15
N TYR A 373 17.35 -9.53 -5.95
CA TYR A 373 18.39 -10.45 -5.46
C TYR A 373 18.30 -11.83 -6.11
N THR A 374 17.15 -12.20 -6.66
CA THR A 374 17.00 -13.44 -7.45
C THR A 374 17.53 -13.33 -8.88
N GLN A 375 17.87 -12.13 -9.34
CA GLN A 375 18.35 -11.85 -10.70
C GLN A 375 19.84 -11.47 -10.75
N ILE A 376 20.53 -11.48 -9.61
CA ILE A 376 21.98 -11.26 -9.55
C ILE A 376 22.67 -12.33 -10.38
N GLU A 377 23.70 -11.93 -11.13
CA GLU A 377 24.51 -12.83 -11.95
C GLU A 377 25.20 -13.88 -11.06
N SER A 378 25.02 -15.14 -11.40
CA SER A 378 25.51 -16.26 -10.60
C SER A 378 26.84 -16.80 -11.12
N GLU A 379 27.77 -17.13 -10.20
CA GLU A 379 29.06 -17.76 -10.53
C GLU A 379 28.93 -19.24 -10.90
N ALA A 380 27.90 -19.94 -10.41
CA ALA A 380 27.67 -21.34 -10.71
C ALA A 380 26.41 -21.49 -11.58
N LYS A 381 26.60 -21.94 -12.82
CA LYS A 381 25.50 -22.31 -13.73
C LYS A 381 24.95 -23.70 -13.42
#